data_AF-A0A9N8ZP10-F1
#
_entry.id   AF-A0A9N8ZP10-F1
#
_cell.length_a   1.000
_cell.length_b   1.000
_cell.length_c   1.000
_cell.angle_alpha   90.00
_cell.angle_beta   90.00
_cell.angle_gamma   90.00
#
_symmetry.space_group_name_H-M   'P 1'
#
loop_
_entity.id
_entity.type
_entity.pdbx_description
1 polymer ?
#
loop_
_entity_poly.entity_id
_entity_poly.type
_entity_poly.pdbx_seq_one_letter_code
_entity_poly.pdbx_strand_id
1 'polypeptide(L)'
;MFGGQSHSMPTRRQAKKRPPIVHLPYLKTHKCNWLRCKYYFLTPQELFGHIQKRHLEKLLTVSIFTCKWNNCDEFKLSQNELLGHIRETHLKYRGVRGEGRGEEESGTKKKLRNLQVENANLRTRLKSNEKKIFLLRNQYESNKSNLDDILNELARCRESIDIIQKQNRAYDDLARREWAEEQCRNIEEVYMDEETMDNVFEDEARIKRNWEMDVEMSPPSSDVDLNCKGTFRCSWKNCGQLFMDRASLKAHVRWIHISNSQLQSPANQ
;
A
#
# COMPACT_ATOMS: atom_id res chain seq x y z
N MET A 1 57.18 -47.75 11.07
CA MET A 1 56.94 -47.59 12.52
C MET A 1 56.38 -46.20 12.76
N PHE A 2 55.06 -46.05 12.85
CA PHE A 2 54.42 -44.81 13.31
C PHE A 2 53.25 -45.23 14.21
N GLY A 3 53.38 -44.88 15.49
CA GLY A 3 52.47 -45.30 16.55
C GLY A 3 51.17 -44.50 16.52
N GLY A 4 50.05 -45.23 16.51
CA GLY A 4 48.71 -44.66 16.65
C GLY A 4 48.43 -44.24 18.10
N GLN A 5 47.96 -43.01 18.29
CA GLN A 5 47.39 -42.54 19.54
C GLN A 5 45.87 -42.59 19.44
N SER A 6 45.28 -43.59 20.09
CA SER A 6 43.85 -43.74 20.30
C SER A 6 43.39 -42.80 21.42
N HIS A 7 42.77 -41.67 21.08
CA HIS A 7 42.10 -40.81 22.04
C HIS A 7 40.76 -41.41 22.48
N SER A 8 40.66 -41.69 23.77
CA SER A 8 39.47 -42.18 24.46
C SER A 8 38.38 -41.10 24.55
N MET A 9 37.15 -41.47 24.17
CA MET A 9 35.96 -40.64 24.29
C MET A 9 35.52 -40.52 25.76
N PRO A 10 35.21 -39.31 26.27
CA PRO A 10 34.70 -39.15 27.63
C PRO A 10 33.26 -39.68 27.73
N THR A 11 33.05 -40.57 28.71
CA THR A 11 31.78 -41.20 29.04
C THR A 11 30.69 -40.19 29.35
N ARG A 12 29.58 -40.30 28.62
CA ARG A 12 28.30 -39.60 28.78
C ARG A 12 27.81 -39.69 30.24
N ARG A 13 28.06 -38.65 31.04
CA ARG A 13 27.52 -38.52 32.40
C ARG A 13 26.00 -38.53 32.33
N GLN A 14 25.38 -39.57 32.90
CA GLN A 14 23.94 -39.68 33.03
C GLN A 14 23.40 -38.49 33.83
N ALA A 15 22.54 -37.69 33.21
CA ALA A 15 21.87 -36.57 33.86
C ALA A 15 20.98 -37.09 35.00
N LYS A 16 21.37 -36.80 36.25
CA LYS A 16 20.53 -37.04 37.44
C LYS A 16 19.19 -36.32 37.21
N LYS A 17 18.11 -37.09 37.09
CA LYS A 17 16.74 -36.58 37.02
C LYS A 17 16.51 -35.70 38.25
N ARG A 18 16.30 -34.40 38.04
CA ARG A 18 15.98 -33.47 39.12
C ARG A 18 14.67 -33.92 39.77
N PRO A 19 14.56 -33.92 41.11
CA PRO A 19 13.32 -34.27 41.79
C PRO A 19 12.18 -33.33 41.36
N PRO A 20 10.91 -33.79 41.43
CA PRO A 20 9.76 -32.98 41.08
C PRO A 20 9.72 -31.77 42.00
N ILE A 21 9.73 -30.57 41.43
CA ILE A 21 9.58 -29.32 42.17
C ILE A 21 8.17 -29.31 42.73
N VAL A 22 8.06 -29.60 44.03
CA VAL A 22 6.81 -29.51 44.78
C VAL A 22 6.42 -28.03 44.85
N HIS A 23 5.23 -27.71 44.34
CA HIS A 23 4.70 -26.35 44.26
C HIS A 23 4.58 -25.73 45.67
N LEU A 24 5.47 -24.79 46.00
CA LEU A 24 5.38 -23.96 47.21
C LEU A 24 4.36 -22.82 46.95
N PRO A 25 3.20 -22.76 47.64
CA PRO A 25 2.08 -21.87 47.28
C PRO A 25 2.29 -20.37 47.53
N TYR A 26 3.45 -19.94 48.03
CA TYR A 26 3.64 -18.58 48.57
C TYR A 26 4.80 -17.78 47.97
N LEU A 27 5.41 -18.25 46.87
CA LEU A 27 6.45 -17.47 46.22
C LEU A 27 5.81 -16.29 45.46
N LYS A 28 6.14 -15.05 45.86
CA LYS A 28 5.76 -13.84 45.14
C LYS A 28 6.30 -13.92 43.72
N THR A 29 5.44 -14.18 42.75
CA THR A 29 5.82 -14.22 41.33
C THR A 29 5.82 -12.82 40.72
N HIS A 30 6.80 -12.53 39.88
CA HIS A 30 6.89 -11.31 39.09
C HIS A 30 6.25 -11.52 37.72
N LYS A 31 5.10 -10.86 37.47
CA LYS A 31 4.41 -10.92 36.18
C LYS A 31 5.08 -9.99 35.16
N CYS A 32 5.30 -10.48 33.94
CA CYS A 32 5.64 -9.60 32.82
C CYS A 32 4.40 -8.83 32.36
N ASN A 33 4.46 -7.51 32.44
CA ASN A 33 3.38 -6.62 32.03
C ASN A 33 3.62 -6.00 30.63
N TRP A 34 4.48 -6.64 29.85
CA TRP A 34 4.63 -6.28 28.44
C TRP A 34 3.35 -6.61 27.69
N LEU A 35 2.95 -5.77 26.74
CA LEU A 35 1.73 -5.95 25.97
C LEU A 35 1.60 -7.38 25.43
N ARG A 36 0.52 -8.07 25.82
CA ARG A 36 0.19 -9.48 25.49
C ARG A 36 1.14 -10.54 26.05
N CYS A 37 2.07 -10.19 26.94
CA CYS A 37 2.89 -11.17 27.64
C CYS A 37 2.15 -11.74 28.85
N LYS A 38 2.15 -13.07 29.00
CA LYS A 38 1.48 -13.79 30.10
C LYS A 38 2.46 -14.54 31.01
N TYR A 39 3.77 -14.30 30.87
CA TYR A 39 4.78 -15.04 31.62
C TYR A 39 5.00 -14.48 33.04
N TYR A 40 5.32 -15.38 33.96
CA TYR A 40 5.60 -15.11 35.37
C TYR A 40 6.98 -15.67 35.72
N PHE A 41 7.68 -14.99 36.63
CA PHE A 41 9.06 -15.32 37.01
C PHE A 41 9.21 -15.34 38.52
N LEU A 42 10.15 -16.13 39.04
CA LEU A 42 10.40 -16.24 40.47
C LEU A 42 11.27 -15.07 40.95
N THR A 43 12.14 -14.55 40.09
CA THR A 43 13.04 -13.43 40.43
C THR A 43 12.92 -12.27 39.45
N PRO A 44 13.20 -11.02 39.88
CA PRO A 44 13.28 -9.88 38.99
C PRO A 44 14.33 -10.04 37.88
N GLN A 45 15.45 -10.71 38.19
CA GLN A 45 16.52 -11.02 37.23
C GLN A 45 16.02 -11.91 36.09
N GLU A 46 15.24 -12.95 36.39
CA GLU A 46 14.62 -13.81 35.38
C GLU A 46 13.64 -13.03 34.49
N LEU A 47 12.79 -12.19 35.10
CA LEU A 47 11.88 -11.31 34.37
C LEU A 47 12.63 -10.34 33.45
N PHE A 48 13.72 -9.76 33.94
CA PHE A 48 14.55 -8.85 33.15
C PHE A 48 15.21 -9.55 31.96
N GLY A 49 15.78 -10.74 32.18
CA GLY A 49 16.33 -11.57 31.11
C GLY A 49 15.28 -11.98 30.08
N HIS A 50 14.05 -12.26 30.52
CA HIS A 50 12.92 -12.52 29.63
C HIS A 50 12.60 -11.31 28.75
N ILE A 51 12.50 -10.11 29.32
CA ILE A 51 12.20 -8.89 28.55
C ILE A 51 13.25 -8.64 27.48
N GLN A 52 14.52 -8.74 27.85
CA GLN A 52 15.63 -8.51 26.93
C GLN A 52 15.57 -9.48 25.73
N LYS A 53 15.38 -10.77 25.98
CA LYS A 53 15.35 -11.80 24.92
C LYS A 53 14.04 -11.81 24.12
N ARG A 54 12.89 -11.71 24.78
CA ARG A 54 11.59 -11.91 24.10
C ARG A 54 10.99 -10.64 23.51
N HIS A 55 11.29 -9.48 24.08
CA HIS A 55 10.65 -8.23 23.68
C HIS A 55 11.61 -7.28 22.98
N LEU A 56 12.91 -7.29 23.32
CA LEU A 56 13.87 -6.35 22.75
C LEU A 56 14.74 -6.94 21.63
N GLU A 57 15.06 -8.23 21.68
CA GLU A 57 15.89 -8.90 20.65
C GLU A 57 15.31 -8.76 19.24
N LYS A 58 13.98 -8.75 19.11
CA LYS A 58 13.28 -8.57 17.83
C LYS A 58 13.30 -7.13 17.29
N LEU A 59 13.70 -6.15 18.10
CA LEU A 59 13.67 -4.73 17.76
C LEU A 59 15.04 -4.19 17.31
N LEU A 60 16.04 -5.06 17.14
CA LEU A 60 17.41 -4.67 16.76
C LEU A 60 17.50 -3.95 15.40
N THR A 61 16.51 -4.08 14.53
CA THR A 61 16.46 -3.40 13.23
C THR A 61 15.83 -2.01 13.28
N VAL A 62 15.26 -1.60 14.42
CA VAL A 62 14.51 -0.34 14.53
C VAL A 62 15.40 0.71 15.23
N SER A 63 15.44 1.93 14.68
CA SER A 63 16.23 3.04 15.23
C SER A 63 15.65 3.65 16.53
N ILE A 64 14.43 3.26 16.92
CA ILE A 64 13.71 3.78 18.09
C ILE A 64 13.06 2.62 18.84
N PHE A 65 13.38 2.49 20.13
CA PHE A 65 12.84 1.44 20.99
C PHE A 65 11.69 1.99 21.83
N THR A 66 10.46 1.50 21.61
CA THR A 66 9.28 1.89 22.39
C THR A 66 9.05 0.93 23.55
N CYS A 67 8.82 1.47 24.74
CA CYS A 67 8.28 0.71 25.85
C CYS A 67 6.86 0.26 25.52
N LYS A 68 6.46 -0.91 26.00
CA LYS A 68 5.08 -1.42 25.91
C LYS A 68 4.63 -2.04 27.23
N TRP A 69 5.21 -1.57 28.33
CA TRP A 69 4.93 -2.05 29.67
C TRP A 69 3.69 -1.36 30.22
N ASN A 70 2.59 -2.07 30.49
CA ASN A 70 1.33 -1.49 30.98
C ASN A 70 0.88 -0.24 30.19
N ASN A 71 0.99 -0.27 28.86
CA ASN A 71 0.68 0.87 27.98
C ASN A 71 1.58 2.11 28.20
N CYS A 72 2.78 1.95 28.75
CA CYS A 72 3.80 2.99 28.74
C CYS A 72 4.31 3.18 27.32
N ASP A 73 4.20 4.39 26.76
CA ASP A 73 4.63 4.73 25.41
C ASP A 73 5.92 5.58 25.38
N GLU A 74 6.71 5.55 26.45
CA GLU A 74 8.06 6.13 26.40
C GLU A 74 8.92 5.38 25.38
N PHE A 75 9.71 6.11 24.61
CA PHE A 75 10.69 5.55 23.68
C PHE A 75 12.10 6.01 24.05
N LYS A 76 13.09 5.20 23.69
CA LYS A 76 14.51 5.48 23.88
C LYS A 76 15.27 5.22 22.57
N LEU A 77 16.44 5.82 22.44
CA LEU A 77 17.26 5.73 21.23
C LEU A 77 18.15 4.48 21.24
N SER A 78 18.41 3.92 22.43
CA SER A 78 19.13 2.66 22.55
C SER A 78 18.37 1.63 23.37
N GLN A 79 18.65 0.36 23.11
CA GLN A 79 18.14 -0.77 23.89
C GLN A 79 18.53 -0.65 25.38
N ASN A 80 19.75 -0.18 25.67
CA ASN A 80 20.25 0.00 27.05
C ASN A 80 19.48 1.07 27.81
N GLU A 81 19.16 2.20 27.17
CA GLU A 81 18.33 3.24 27.76
C GLU A 81 16.91 2.75 28.06
N LEU A 82 16.32 1.94 27.17
CA LEU A 82 14.99 1.37 27.40
C LEU A 82 15.01 0.37 28.57
N LEU A 83 16.06 -0.45 28.66
CA LEU A 83 16.26 -1.35 29.79
C LEU A 83 16.43 -0.59 31.11
N GLY A 84 17.14 0.54 31.10
CA GLY A 84 17.26 1.45 32.24
C GLY A 84 15.89 1.98 32.69
N HIS A 85 15.11 2.51 31.73
CA HIS A 85 13.73 2.98 31.97
C HIS A 85 12.85 1.89 32.61
N ILE A 86 12.90 0.65 32.09
CA ILE A 86 12.08 -0.45 32.64
C ILE A 86 12.49 -0.77 34.08
N ARG A 87 13.79 -0.79 34.36
CA ARG A 87 14.31 -1.10 35.70
C ARG A 87 13.90 -0.04 36.73
N GLU A 88 13.98 1.23 36.35
CA GLU A 88 13.74 2.36 37.24
C GLU A 88 12.25 2.66 37.41
N THR A 89 11.50 2.72 36.31
CA THR A 89 10.10 3.15 36.30
C THR A 89 9.13 2.02 36.63
N HIS A 90 9.37 0.83 36.07
CA HIS A 90 8.38 -0.26 36.10
C HIS A 90 8.67 -1.31 37.16
N LEU A 91 9.94 -1.66 37.35
CA LEU A 91 10.34 -2.70 38.31
C LEU A 91 10.62 -2.15 39.71
N LYS A 92 10.69 -0.82 39.88
CA LYS A 92 11.00 -0.13 41.14
C LYS A 92 12.16 -0.79 41.90
N TYR A 93 13.23 -1.17 41.18
CA TYR A 93 14.41 -1.78 41.79
C TYR A 93 15.17 -0.69 42.55
N ARG A 94 14.68 -0.29 43.73
CA ARG A 94 15.45 0.52 44.68
C ARG A 94 16.52 -0.39 45.24
N GLY A 95 17.72 -0.29 44.69
CA GLY A 95 18.90 -0.88 45.32
C GLY A 95 18.91 -0.45 46.78
N VAL A 96 18.95 -1.42 47.69
CA VAL A 96 18.98 -1.23 49.14
C VAL A 96 20.22 -0.39 49.47
N ARG A 97 20.08 0.93 49.46
CA ARG A 97 21.07 1.86 49.98
C ARG A 97 20.59 2.21 51.38
N GLY A 98 21.46 1.92 52.35
CA GLY A 98 21.17 1.87 53.78
C GLY A 98 20.39 3.07 54.30
N GLU A 99 19.45 2.76 55.19
CA GLU A 99 18.69 3.71 56.00
C GLU A 99 19.65 4.41 56.98
N GLY A 100 20.17 5.56 56.57
CA GLY A 100 20.84 6.51 57.46
C GLY A 100 19.81 7.31 58.25
N ARG A 101 20.01 7.36 59.57
CA ARG A 101 19.20 8.04 60.58
C ARG A 101 18.74 9.44 60.14
N GLY A 102 17.46 9.69 60.35
CA GLY A 102 16.79 10.94 60.04
C GLY A 102 17.26 12.09 60.91
N GLU A 103 17.82 13.10 60.26
CA GLU A 103 17.75 14.47 60.74
C GLU A 103 16.45 15.07 60.18
N GLU A 104 15.60 15.62 61.05
CA GLU A 104 14.37 16.31 60.69
C GLU A 104 14.68 17.59 59.92
N GLU A 105 14.92 17.43 58.62
CA GLU A 105 15.03 18.58 57.73
C GLU A 105 13.66 19.24 57.58
N SER A 106 13.58 20.49 58.03
CA SER A 106 12.46 21.41 57.82
C SER A 106 11.78 21.21 56.46
N GLY A 107 10.46 20.99 56.47
CA GLY A 107 9.68 20.60 55.29
C GLY A 107 9.85 21.51 54.07
N THR A 108 10.24 22.77 54.26
CA THR A 108 10.54 23.73 53.19
C THR A 108 11.81 23.36 52.42
N LYS A 109 12.90 22.95 53.10
CA LYS A 109 14.15 22.52 52.45
C LYS A 109 13.98 21.24 51.64
N LYS A 110 13.15 20.31 52.12
CA LYS A 110 12.80 19.08 51.38
C LYS A 110 12.01 19.41 50.11
N LYS A 111 11.03 20.31 50.19
CA LYS A 111 10.25 20.76 49.02
C LYS A 111 11.14 21.44 47.98
N LEU A 112 12.06 22.31 48.42
CA LEU A 112 12.98 23.00 47.51
C LEU A 112 13.89 22.01 46.75
N ARG A 113 14.47 21.02 47.43
CA ARG A 113 15.30 20.00 46.77
C ARG A 113 14.51 19.14 45.79
N ASN A 114 13.27 18.77 46.13
CA ASN A 114 12.41 18.05 45.19
C ASN A 114 12.14 18.86 43.91
N LEU A 115 11.84 20.16 44.05
CA LEU A 115 11.63 21.06 42.91
C LEU A 115 12.90 21.26 42.07
N GLN A 116 14.09 21.28 42.70
CA GLN A 116 15.36 21.36 41.98
C GLN A 116 15.63 20.10 41.14
N VAL A 117 15.37 18.92 41.70
CA VAL A 117 15.47 17.64 40.99
C VAL A 117 14.47 17.57 39.83
N GLU A 118 13.23 17.98 40.07
CA GLU A 118 12.19 18.02 39.04
C GLU A 118 12.59 18.97 37.88
N ASN A 119 13.08 20.18 38.20
CA ASN A 119 13.57 21.12 37.20
C ASN A 119 14.76 20.56 36.39
N ALA A 120 15.70 19.87 37.05
CA ALA A 120 16.81 19.23 36.36
C ALA A 120 16.30 18.14 35.39
N ASN A 121 15.32 17.34 35.80
CA ASN A 121 14.70 16.33 34.94
C ASN A 121 13.96 16.96 33.75
N LEU A 122 13.21 18.04 33.97
CA LEU A 122 12.53 18.77 32.89
C LEU A 122 13.52 19.34 31.88
N ARG A 123 14.64 19.91 32.33
CA ARG A 123 15.71 20.40 31.44
C ARG A 123 16.30 19.29 30.58
N THR A 124 16.54 18.11 31.15
CA THR A 124 17.03 16.94 30.40
C THR A 124 16.01 16.47 29.37
N ARG A 125 14.71 16.43 29.73
CA ARG A 125 13.62 16.08 28.81
C ARG A 125 13.48 17.08 27.67
N LEU A 126 13.59 18.39 27.95
CA LEU A 126 13.57 19.43 26.94
C LEU A 126 14.72 19.26 25.94
N LYS A 127 15.96 19.06 26.40
CA LYS A 127 17.11 18.78 25.53
C LYS A 127 16.92 17.52 24.67
N SER A 128 16.32 16.48 25.23
CA SER A 128 16.00 15.26 24.48
C SER A 128 14.94 15.53 23.40
N ASN A 129 13.91 16.33 23.73
CA ASN A 129 12.87 16.69 22.78
C ASN A 129 13.38 17.61 21.67
N GLU A 130 14.28 18.54 21.97
CA GLU A 130 14.95 19.38 20.98
C GLU A 130 15.69 18.53 19.94
N LYS A 131 16.46 17.54 20.40
CA LYS A 131 17.12 16.57 19.50
C LYS A 131 16.11 15.80 18.65
N LYS A 132 14.98 15.40 19.22
CA LYS A 132 13.91 14.70 18.48
C LYS A 132 13.32 15.58 17.38
N ILE A 133 13.01 16.85 17.71
CA ILE A 133 12.47 17.81 16.75
C ILE A 133 13.47 18.03 15.61
N PHE A 134 14.75 18.14 15.93
CA PHE A 134 15.81 18.27 14.93
C PHE A 134 15.85 17.07 13.96
N LEU A 135 15.85 15.84 14.48
CA LEU A 135 15.84 14.63 13.65
C LEU A 135 14.58 14.53 12.77
N LEU A 136 13.41 14.85 13.32
CA LEU A 136 12.16 14.85 12.57
C LEU A 136 12.15 15.90 11.45
N ARG A 137 12.72 17.07 11.68
CA ARG A 137 12.88 18.10 10.63
C ARG A 137 13.78 17.62 9.51
N ASN A 138 14.94 17.04 9.82
CA ASN A 138 15.84 16.51 8.78
C ASN A 138 15.18 15.38 7.97
N GLN A 139 14.43 14.50 8.65
CA GLN A 139 13.67 13.45 7.98
C GLN A 139 12.59 14.03 7.06
N TYR A 140 11.89 15.07 7.51
CA TYR A 140 10.88 15.75 6.70
C TYR A 140 11.49 16.39 5.44
N GLU A 141 12.61 17.10 5.56
CA GLU A 141 13.30 17.70 4.40
C GLU A 141 13.81 16.64 3.41
N SER A 142 14.35 15.52 3.90
CA SER A 142 14.74 14.40 3.04
C SER A 142 13.54 13.79 2.30
N ASN A 143 12.42 13.58 3.00
CA ASN A 143 11.20 13.07 2.39
C ASN A 143 10.62 14.04 1.36
N LYS A 144 10.72 15.35 1.62
CA LYS A 144 10.29 16.39 0.69
C LYS A 144 11.12 16.36 -0.60
N SER A 145 12.45 16.27 -0.49
CA SER A 145 13.33 16.12 -1.66
C SER A 145 12.97 14.87 -2.48
N ASN A 146 12.74 13.73 -1.82
CA ASN A 146 12.35 12.49 -2.51
C ASN A 146 11.01 12.65 -3.25
N LEU A 147 10.06 13.40 -2.67
CA LEU A 147 8.78 13.67 -3.31
C LEU A 147 8.95 14.54 -4.57
N ASP A 148 9.80 15.57 -4.49
CA ASP A 148 10.12 16.43 -5.64
C ASP A 148 10.74 15.61 -6.79
N ASP A 149 11.63 14.66 -6.48
CA ASP A 149 12.21 13.75 -7.49
C ASP A 149 11.14 12.87 -8.17
N ILE A 150 10.21 12.32 -7.40
CA ILE A 150 9.09 11.52 -7.93
C ILE A 150 8.19 12.38 -8.84
N LEU A 151 7.90 13.62 -8.43
CA LEU A 151 7.10 14.54 -9.24
C LEU A 151 7.79 14.87 -10.57
N ASN A 152 9.11 15.05 -10.55
CA ASN A 152 9.91 15.28 -11.76
C ASN A 152 9.95 14.04 -12.68
N GLU A 153 9.99 12.83 -12.14
CA GLU A 153 9.85 11.60 -12.92
C GLU A 153 8.48 11.48 -13.57
N LEU A 154 7.40 11.73 -12.82
CA LEU A 154 6.04 11.71 -13.37
C LEU A 154 5.84 12.73 -14.49
N ALA A 155 6.45 13.92 -14.37
CA ALA A 155 6.43 14.93 -15.44
C ALA A 155 7.11 14.41 -16.72
N ARG A 156 8.28 13.77 -16.60
CA ARG A 156 9.00 13.15 -17.73
C ARG A 156 8.20 12.00 -18.37
N CYS A 157 7.55 11.17 -17.56
CA CYS A 157 6.68 10.11 -18.07
C CYS A 157 5.50 10.68 -18.86
N ARG A 158 4.87 11.76 -18.38
CA ARG A 158 3.77 12.42 -19.09
C ARG A 158 4.19 12.94 -20.47
N GLU A 159 5.33 13.61 -20.55
CA GLU A 159 5.87 14.09 -21.82
C GLU A 159 6.16 12.94 -22.79
N SER A 160 6.71 11.83 -22.28
CA SER A 160 6.97 10.63 -23.07
C SER A 160 5.68 10.02 -23.63
N ILE A 161 4.60 9.98 -22.84
CA ILE A 161 3.28 9.51 -23.29
C ILE A 161 2.76 10.40 -24.42
N ASP A 162 2.87 11.72 -24.30
CA ASP A 162 2.41 12.65 -25.33
C ASP A 162 3.17 12.46 -26.66
N ILE A 163 4.48 12.20 -26.59
CA ILE A 163 5.31 11.87 -27.76
C ILE A 163 4.83 10.57 -28.42
N ILE A 164 4.66 9.49 -27.64
CA ILE A 164 4.21 8.20 -28.16
C ILE A 164 2.82 8.32 -28.79
N GLN A 165 1.91 9.07 -28.16
CA GLN A 165 0.58 9.29 -28.73
C GLN A 165 0.62 10.07 -30.05
N LYS A 166 1.53 11.06 -30.18
CA LYS A 166 1.74 11.76 -31.46
C LYS A 166 2.27 10.82 -32.54
N GLN A 167 3.22 9.96 -32.19
CA GLN A 167 3.76 8.95 -33.12
C GLN A 167 2.68 7.97 -33.57
N ASN A 168 1.88 7.44 -32.65
CA ASN A 168 0.78 6.53 -32.98
C ASN A 168 -0.23 7.17 -33.93
N ARG A 169 -0.62 8.43 -33.70
CA ARG A 169 -1.50 9.16 -34.63
C ARG A 169 -0.88 9.29 -36.03
N ALA A 170 0.41 9.58 -36.11
CA ALA A 170 1.10 9.67 -37.40
C ALA A 170 1.17 8.32 -38.13
N TYR A 171 1.39 7.23 -37.40
CA TYR A 171 1.33 5.86 -37.96
C TYR A 171 -0.07 5.51 -38.44
N ASP A 172 -1.12 5.82 -37.67
CA ASP A 172 -2.51 5.59 -38.07
C ASP A 172 -2.86 6.38 -39.35
N ASP A 173 -2.38 7.62 -39.47
CA ASP A 173 -2.58 8.46 -40.66
C ASP A 173 -1.83 7.94 -41.89
N LEU A 174 -0.65 7.32 -41.70
CA LEU A 174 0.09 6.68 -42.78
C LEU A 174 -0.64 5.41 -43.25
N ALA A 175 -1.02 4.54 -42.32
CA ALA A 175 -1.76 3.32 -42.62
C ALA A 175 -3.08 3.61 -43.34
N ARG A 176 -3.80 4.67 -42.94
CA ARG A 176 -5.01 5.12 -43.65
C ARG A 176 -4.72 5.55 -45.10
N ARG A 177 -3.60 6.23 -45.35
CA ARG A 177 -3.20 6.64 -46.70
C ARG A 177 -2.80 5.46 -47.57
N GLU A 178 -1.97 4.57 -47.05
CA GLU A 178 -1.56 3.34 -47.75
C GLU A 178 -2.78 2.46 -48.10
N TRP A 179 -3.73 2.33 -47.17
CA TRP A 179 -4.97 1.61 -47.44
C TRP A 179 -5.80 2.29 -48.54
N ALA A 180 -5.93 3.62 -48.51
CA ALA A 180 -6.66 4.35 -49.54
C ALA A 180 -6.00 4.22 -50.92
N GLU A 181 -4.67 4.32 -50.99
CA GLU A 181 -3.91 4.12 -52.23
C GLU A 181 -4.08 2.69 -52.78
N GLU A 182 -4.09 1.69 -51.91
CA GLU A 182 -4.36 0.30 -52.29
C GLU A 182 -5.77 0.12 -52.84
N GLN A 183 -6.77 0.76 -52.23
CA GLN A 183 -8.13 0.74 -52.77
C GLN A 183 -8.20 1.39 -54.16
N CYS A 184 -7.49 2.50 -54.39
CA CYS A 184 -7.41 3.11 -55.72
C CYS A 184 -6.78 2.16 -56.74
N ARG A 185 -5.67 1.49 -56.41
CA ARG A 185 -5.03 0.49 -57.28
C ARG A 185 -5.98 -0.65 -57.64
N ASN A 186 -6.70 -1.19 -56.67
CA ASN A 186 -7.65 -2.28 -56.89
C ASN A 186 -8.82 -1.85 -57.80
N ILE A 187 -9.27 -0.60 -57.72
CA ILE A 187 -10.29 -0.06 -58.63
C ILE A 187 -9.73 0.05 -60.05
N GLU A 188 -8.52 0.58 -60.21
CA GLU A 188 -7.87 0.68 -61.54
C GLU A 188 -7.69 -0.71 -62.19
N GLU A 189 -7.31 -1.74 -61.43
CA GLU A 189 -7.15 -3.11 -61.95
C GLU A 189 -8.48 -3.71 -62.45
N VAL A 190 -9.60 -3.41 -61.78
CA VAL A 190 -10.93 -3.92 -62.19
C VAL A 190 -11.48 -3.18 -63.42
N TYR A 191 -11.18 -1.89 -63.59
CA TYR A 191 -11.77 -1.07 -64.66
C TYR A 191 -10.95 -1.01 -65.96
N MET A 192 -9.74 -1.58 -66.00
CA MET A 192 -8.85 -1.53 -67.17
C MET A 192 -8.96 -2.73 -68.13
N ASP A 193 -9.87 -3.69 -67.90
CA ASP A 193 -10.23 -4.70 -68.90
C ASP A 193 -11.19 -4.07 -69.93
N GLU A 194 -10.68 -3.75 -71.13
CA GLU A 194 -11.40 -3.05 -72.23
C GLU A 194 -12.74 -3.70 -72.61
N GLU A 195 -12.93 -5.01 -72.40
CA GLU A 195 -14.21 -5.72 -72.65
C GLU A 195 -15.33 -5.34 -71.66
N THR A 196 -15.02 -4.75 -70.50
CA THR A 196 -16.03 -4.36 -69.50
C THR A 196 -16.54 -2.93 -69.64
N MET A 197 -15.83 -2.03 -70.33
CA MET A 197 -16.27 -0.64 -70.49
C MET A 197 -17.55 -0.50 -71.33
N ASP A 198 -17.78 -1.38 -72.31
CA ASP A 198 -18.99 -1.33 -73.15
C ASP A 198 -20.27 -1.73 -72.38
N ASN A 199 -20.18 -2.55 -71.33
CA ASN A 199 -21.33 -2.94 -70.51
C ASN A 199 -21.67 -1.90 -69.42
N VAL A 200 -20.72 -1.07 -68.99
CA VAL A 200 -20.91 -0.07 -67.92
C VAL A 200 -21.76 1.12 -68.40
N PHE A 201 -21.67 1.50 -69.68
CA PHE A 201 -22.49 2.58 -70.23
C PHE A 201 -23.99 2.23 -70.29
N GLU A 202 -24.35 0.96 -70.50
CA GLU A 202 -25.75 0.52 -70.46
C GLU A 202 -26.30 0.48 -69.02
N ASP A 203 -25.47 0.11 -68.05
CA ASP A 203 -25.86 0.02 -66.64
C ASP A 203 -25.97 1.40 -65.96
N GLU A 204 -25.13 2.37 -66.33
CA GLU A 204 -25.23 3.76 -65.84
C GLU A 204 -26.53 4.42 -66.32
N ALA A 205 -26.94 4.19 -67.57
CA ALA A 205 -28.23 4.64 -68.11
C ALA A 205 -29.43 3.94 -67.45
N ARG A 206 -29.26 2.74 -66.87
CA ARG A 206 -30.29 2.02 -66.11
C ARG A 206 -30.39 2.55 -64.67
N ILE A 207 -29.24 2.76 -64.01
CA ILE A 207 -29.18 3.28 -62.63
C ILE A 207 -29.73 4.71 -62.60
N LYS A 208 -29.36 5.57 -63.55
CA LYS A 208 -29.85 6.95 -63.61
C LYS A 208 -31.38 7.03 -63.79
N ARG A 209 -31.97 6.12 -64.58
CA ARG A 209 -33.43 5.98 -64.71
C ARG A 209 -34.11 5.51 -63.42
N ASN A 210 -33.48 4.62 -62.66
CA ASN A 210 -34.02 4.18 -61.37
C ASN A 210 -34.00 5.30 -60.32
N TRP A 211 -32.93 6.10 -60.27
CA TRP A 211 -32.83 7.23 -59.34
C TRP A 211 -33.79 8.38 -59.68
N GLU A 212 -34.05 8.65 -60.96
CA GLU A 212 -35.01 9.68 -61.37
C GLU A 212 -36.47 9.28 -61.08
N MET A 213 -36.80 7.98 -61.01
CA MET A 213 -38.14 7.52 -60.64
C MET A 213 -38.44 7.58 -59.12
N ASP A 214 -37.43 7.51 -58.26
CA ASP A 214 -37.61 7.50 -56.80
C ASP A 214 -37.68 8.91 -56.16
N VAL A 215 -37.26 9.96 -56.88
CA VAL A 215 -37.24 11.34 -56.34
C VAL A 215 -38.60 12.04 -56.43
N GLU A 216 -39.56 11.54 -57.21
CA GLU A 216 -40.84 12.22 -57.49
C GLU A 216 -42.03 11.78 -56.58
N MET A 217 -41.81 10.90 -55.60
CA MET A 217 -42.91 10.28 -54.81
C MET A 217 -42.85 10.44 -53.28
N SER A 218 -42.04 11.36 -52.73
CA SER A 218 -42.13 11.68 -51.30
C SER A 218 -42.90 12.99 -51.07
N PRO A 219 -44.14 12.94 -50.55
CA PRO A 219 -44.88 14.14 -50.19
C PRO A 219 -44.18 14.87 -49.03
N PRO A 220 -44.23 16.22 -48.97
CA PRO A 220 -43.78 16.97 -47.82
C PRO A 220 -44.69 16.63 -46.63
N SER A 221 -44.27 15.66 -45.82
CA SER A 221 -44.91 15.35 -44.55
C SER A 221 -44.75 16.55 -43.61
N SER A 222 -45.85 17.28 -43.51
CA SER A 222 -46.15 18.29 -42.50
C SER A 222 -45.76 17.87 -41.09
N ASP A 223 -45.18 18.82 -40.36
CA ASP A 223 -45.26 19.02 -38.92
C ASP A 223 -45.09 17.77 -38.03
N VAL A 224 -43.83 17.41 -37.80
CA VAL A 224 -43.44 16.64 -36.61
C VAL A 224 -42.45 17.48 -35.82
N ASP A 225 -42.87 17.91 -34.62
CA ASP A 225 -42.10 18.69 -33.66
C ASP A 225 -40.65 18.18 -33.51
N LEU A 226 -39.72 18.93 -34.11
CA LEU A 226 -38.26 18.72 -34.07
C LEU A 226 -37.63 19.10 -32.71
N ASN A 227 -38.25 18.72 -31.59
CA ASN A 227 -37.67 18.96 -30.27
C ASN A 227 -37.64 17.76 -29.30
N CYS A 228 -37.95 16.55 -29.77
CA CYS A 228 -37.57 15.35 -29.03
C CYS A 228 -36.14 14.93 -29.42
N LYS A 229 -35.13 15.57 -28.80
CA LYS A 229 -33.75 15.07 -28.78
C LYS A 229 -33.78 13.62 -28.30
N GLY A 230 -33.61 12.70 -29.24
CA GLY A 230 -33.91 11.28 -29.09
C GLY A 230 -33.20 10.67 -27.89
N THR A 231 -33.98 10.03 -27.03
CA THR A 231 -33.45 9.18 -25.98
C THR A 231 -32.95 7.87 -26.60
N PHE A 232 -31.77 7.42 -26.20
CA PHE A 232 -31.17 6.17 -26.65
C PHE A 232 -31.60 5.05 -25.71
N ARG A 233 -32.28 4.02 -26.24
CA ARG A 233 -32.73 2.86 -25.45
C ARG A 233 -31.70 1.75 -25.47
N CYS A 234 -31.41 1.15 -24.31
CA CYS A 234 -30.61 -0.08 -24.23
C CYS A 234 -31.38 -1.27 -24.84
N SER A 235 -30.77 -1.95 -25.80
CA SER A 235 -31.33 -3.11 -26.50
C SER A 235 -31.07 -4.47 -25.82
N TRP A 236 -30.40 -4.48 -24.67
CA TRP A 236 -30.12 -5.73 -23.94
C TRP A 236 -31.40 -6.34 -23.35
N LYS A 237 -31.55 -7.67 -23.42
CA LYS A 237 -32.75 -8.38 -22.98
C LYS A 237 -33.11 -8.00 -21.54
N ASN A 238 -34.33 -7.50 -21.35
CA ASN A 238 -34.91 -7.04 -20.07
C ASN A 238 -34.28 -5.77 -19.44
N CYS A 239 -33.45 -5.00 -20.14
CA CYS A 239 -32.90 -3.76 -19.58
C CYS A 239 -33.83 -2.55 -19.77
N GLY A 240 -34.13 -2.18 -21.01
CA GLY A 240 -35.10 -1.13 -21.35
C GLY A 240 -34.75 0.31 -20.91
N GLN A 241 -33.58 0.56 -20.32
CA GLN A 241 -33.19 1.89 -19.84
C GLN A 241 -32.99 2.90 -21.00
N LEU A 242 -33.35 4.16 -20.74
CA LEU A 242 -33.26 5.28 -21.67
C LEU A 242 -32.14 6.25 -21.26
N PHE A 243 -31.38 6.76 -22.23
CA PHE A 243 -30.26 7.68 -22.02
C PHE A 243 -30.41 8.93 -22.87
N MET A 244 -29.93 10.07 -22.37
CA MET A 244 -30.00 11.35 -23.09
C MET A 244 -28.95 11.47 -24.19
N ASP A 245 -27.89 10.66 -24.13
CA ASP A 245 -26.78 10.67 -25.08
C ASP A 245 -26.21 9.25 -25.32
N ARG A 246 -25.49 9.06 -26.44
CA ARG A 246 -24.87 7.79 -26.81
C ARG A 246 -23.70 7.38 -25.91
N ALA A 247 -22.98 8.33 -25.30
CA ALA A 247 -21.82 8.03 -24.46
C ALA A 247 -22.27 7.36 -23.16
N SER A 248 -23.34 7.87 -22.56
CA SER A 248 -24.01 7.34 -21.38
C SER A 248 -24.56 5.93 -21.64
N LEU A 249 -25.19 5.69 -22.80
CA LEU A 249 -25.62 4.34 -23.21
C LEU A 249 -24.41 3.38 -23.37
N LYS A 250 -23.32 3.81 -24.02
CA LYS A 250 -22.12 2.98 -24.19
C LYS A 250 -21.49 2.61 -22.85
N ALA A 251 -21.42 3.55 -21.91
CA ALA A 251 -20.91 3.29 -20.56
C ALA A 251 -21.79 2.26 -19.83
N HIS A 252 -23.11 2.45 -19.86
CA HIS A 252 -24.07 1.50 -19.28
C HIS A 252 -23.87 0.08 -19.82
N VAL A 253 -23.80 -0.09 -21.15
CA VAL A 253 -23.60 -1.40 -21.77
C VAL A 253 -22.29 -2.05 -21.32
N ARG A 254 -21.20 -1.27 -21.23
CA ARG A 254 -19.88 -1.77 -20.80
C ARG A 254 -19.87 -2.25 -19.35
N TRP A 255 -20.52 -1.51 -18.45
CA TRP A 255 -20.45 -1.77 -17.01
C TRP A 255 -21.53 -2.73 -16.48
N ILE A 256 -22.73 -2.69 -17.04
CA ILE A 256 -23.85 -3.50 -16.54
C ILE A 256 -23.92 -4.85 -17.24
N HIS A 257 -23.70 -4.85 -18.56
CA HIS A 257 -23.95 -6.01 -19.38
C HIS A 257 -22.68 -6.78 -19.74
N ILE A 258 -21.61 -6.09 -20.14
CA ILE A 258 -20.36 -6.76 -20.57
C ILE A 258 -19.56 -7.27 -19.36
N SER A 259 -19.36 -6.46 -18.32
CA SER A 259 -18.50 -6.84 -17.17
C SER A 259 -19.09 -7.95 -16.30
N ASN A 260 -20.42 -8.08 -16.25
CA ASN A 260 -21.08 -9.17 -15.52
C ASN A 260 -21.21 -10.47 -16.32
N SER A 261 -21.15 -10.42 -17.66
CA SER A 261 -21.30 -11.61 -18.50
C SER A 261 -20.05 -12.51 -18.52
N GLN A 262 -18.88 -12.02 -18.09
CA GLN A 262 -17.67 -12.85 -17.99
C GLN A 262 -17.58 -13.70 -16.71
N LEU A 263 -18.54 -13.58 -15.79
CA LEU A 263 -18.58 -14.37 -14.55
C LEU A 263 -19.62 -15.49 -14.54
N GLN A 264 -20.35 -15.71 -15.64
CA GLN A 264 -21.19 -16.89 -15.81
C GLN A 264 -20.55 -17.85 -16.80
N SER A 265 -19.65 -18.71 -16.30
CA SER A 265 -19.27 -19.95 -16.98
C SER A 265 -20.49 -20.88 -17.07
N PRO A 266 -20.63 -21.69 -18.14
CA PRO A 266 -21.70 -22.66 -18.22
C PRO A 266 -21.48 -23.74 -17.16
N ALA A 267 -22.38 -23.81 -16.19
CA ALA A 267 -22.52 -25.00 -15.36
C ALA A 267 -23.02 -26.12 -16.27
N ASN A 268 -22.17 -27.15 -16.41
CA ASN A 268 -22.45 -28.50 -16.90
C ASN A 268 -23.93 -28.83 -17.19
N GLN A 269 -24.21 -29.16 -18.44
CA GLN A 269 -25.07 -30.30 -18.80
C GLN A 269 -24.32 -31.18 -19.81
#